data_AF-A0AAU5LK07-F1
#
_entry.id   AF-A0AAU5LK07-F1
#
_cell.length_a   1.000
_cell.length_b   1.000
_cell.length_c   1.000
_cell.angle_alpha   90.00
_cell.angle_beta   90.00
_cell.angle_gamma   90.00
#
_symmetry.space_group_name_H-M   'P 1'
#
loop_
_entity.id
_entity.type
_entity.pdbx_description
1 polymer ?
#
loop_
_entity_poly.entity_id
_entity_poly.type
_entity_poly.pdbx_seq_one_letter_code
_entity_poly.pdbx_strand_id
1 'polypeptide(L)'
;MNRLTPDAPPRPIAVGDVVVAFNDLLGEWTAAQVTHFHEEWKSVALLELTWSGPEPAGIDDLGVVEALKLSHQSWGGGLSHCFFEWILPRSHKIIGTMPVLQAKPPSSYSAGWRIGDQLFYQRRWDSGNRDEFIDPAELSCTGAELNALSGPRQDLRILRVAGIDELDCKQLVESYPDLTELILTGNLGILANAGSLNRLTRLKSLIISDLFGMDGPDCLLPKHVPALENLWLSSVPRDYASATRTAWRGEIVHGVSLEIQAPRKPEWVAENLNNPLRDWDGRERISALRYKKALALYRTTRRAVQDAFANASGDARLARLTEIGRGFSEGFNKLDGRDPFIETVERDELFAALNHLITEVGGMDDPAARDALLASAEANRDW
;
A
#
# COMPACT_ATOMS: atom_id res chain seq x y z
N MET A 1 19.32 -9.46 -17.47
CA MET A 1 20.09 -8.20 -17.29
C MET A 1 20.33 -8.03 -15.80
N ASN A 2 21.52 -8.35 -15.33
CA ASN A 2 21.93 -8.12 -13.94
C ASN A 2 21.90 -6.61 -13.67
N ARG A 3 20.91 -6.14 -12.92
CA ARG A 3 20.98 -4.83 -12.27
C ARG A 3 22.00 -4.97 -11.16
N LEU A 4 23.14 -4.30 -11.30
CA LEU A 4 24.01 -3.98 -10.17
C LEU A 4 23.14 -3.30 -9.10
N THR A 5 22.81 -4.03 -8.05
CA THR A 5 22.22 -3.48 -6.85
C THR A 5 23.28 -2.62 -6.16
N PRO A 6 22.97 -1.40 -5.70
CA PRO A 6 23.89 -0.70 -4.81
C PRO A 6 24.06 -1.55 -3.54
N ASP A 7 25.31 -1.85 -3.17
CA ASP A 7 25.67 -2.56 -1.93
C ASP A 7 25.59 -1.64 -0.69
N ALA A 8 25.02 -0.44 -0.84
CA ALA A 8 24.93 0.57 0.21
C ALA A 8 23.67 1.44 0.07
N PRO A 9 23.19 2.01 1.19
CA PRO A 9 22.15 3.04 1.22
C PRO A 9 22.46 4.21 0.27
N PRO A 10 21.48 4.72 -0.49
CA PRO A 10 21.69 5.84 -1.42
C PRO A 10 22.16 7.14 -0.76
N ARG A 11 21.70 7.40 0.47
CA ARG A 11 22.19 8.47 1.34
C ARG A 11 22.96 7.81 2.50
N PRO A 12 24.21 8.20 2.79
CA PRO A 12 25.03 7.53 3.79
C PRO A 12 24.35 7.46 5.17
N ILE A 13 24.28 6.26 5.72
CA ILE A 13 23.86 5.92 7.09
C ILE A 13 24.68 4.70 7.55
N ALA A 14 24.97 4.61 8.84
CA ALA A 14 25.76 3.55 9.44
C ALA A 14 25.15 3.06 10.77
N VAL A 15 25.52 1.84 11.17
CA VAL A 15 25.18 1.32 12.50
C VAL A 15 25.81 2.21 13.58
N GLY A 16 25.00 2.59 14.56
CA GLY A 16 25.34 3.51 15.63
C GLY A 16 24.91 4.96 15.38
N ASP A 17 24.57 5.32 14.14
CA ASP A 17 24.13 6.68 13.82
C ASP A 17 22.85 7.04 14.59
N VAL A 18 22.83 8.26 15.11
CA VAL A 18 21.65 8.85 15.74
C VAL A 18 20.98 9.77 14.73
N VAL A 19 19.76 9.39 14.36
CA VAL A 19 18.92 10.09 13.41
C VAL A 19 17.83 10.85 14.16
N VAL A 20 17.60 12.10 13.77
CA VAL A 20 16.54 12.93 14.32
C VAL A 20 15.57 13.40 13.25
N ALA A 21 14.31 13.56 13.64
CA ALA A 21 13.26 14.13 12.83
C ALA A 21 12.26 14.91 13.68
N PHE A 22 11.66 15.94 13.08
CA PHE A 22 10.55 16.65 13.68
C PHE A 22 9.27 15.80 13.61
N ASN A 23 8.60 15.64 14.75
CA ASN A 23 7.35 14.91 14.86
C ASN A 23 6.20 15.91 15.04
N ASP A 24 5.25 15.93 14.09
CA ASP A 24 4.15 16.90 14.06
C ASP A 24 3.15 16.70 15.23
N LEU A 25 2.99 15.48 15.74
CA LEU A 25 2.11 15.18 16.88
C LEU A 25 2.66 15.70 18.21
N LEU A 26 3.98 15.65 18.38
CA LEU A 26 4.66 16.19 19.56
C LEU A 26 4.96 17.68 19.43
N GLY A 27 5.10 18.20 18.21
CA GLY A 27 5.62 19.56 17.97
C GLY A 27 7.10 19.69 18.34
N GLU A 28 7.82 18.58 18.42
CA GLU A 28 9.20 18.48 18.90
C GLU A 28 10.03 17.61 17.96
N TRP A 29 11.35 17.80 17.99
CA TRP A 29 12.28 16.85 17.41
C TRP A 29 12.36 15.60 18.27
N THR A 30 12.56 14.47 17.63
CA THR A 30 12.66 13.14 18.24
C THR A 30 13.87 12.40 17.67
N ALA A 31 14.32 11.35 18.34
CA ALA A 31 15.55 10.64 17.97
C ALA A 31 15.36 9.12 17.88
N ALA A 32 16.10 8.50 16.96
CA ALA A 32 16.25 7.06 16.84
C ALA A 32 17.71 6.70 16.54
N GLN A 33 18.14 5.50 16.94
CA GLN A 33 19.44 4.96 16.61
C GLN A 33 19.32 3.92 15.49
N VAL A 34 20.21 4.00 14.49
CA VAL A 34 20.42 2.93 13.52
C VAL A 34 21.18 1.78 14.18
N THR A 35 20.61 0.59 14.19
CA THR A 35 21.17 -0.55 14.95
C THR A 35 21.64 -1.70 14.06
N HIS A 36 20.96 -1.96 12.94
CA HIS A 36 21.25 -3.09 12.06
C HIS A 36 20.88 -2.77 10.61
N PHE A 37 21.46 -3.51 9.68
CA PHE A 37 21.03 -3.56 8.28
C PHE A 37 20.46 -4.93 7.95
N HIS A 38 19.47 -4.95 7.07
CA HIS A 38 19.02 -6.16 6.39
C HIS A 38 19.24 -5.98 4.89
N GLU A 39 20.39 -6.43 4.40
CA GLU A 39 20.84 -6.16 3.02
C GLU A 39 19.89 -6.74 1.96
N GLU A 40 19.40 -7.97 2.16
CA GLU A 40 18.49 -8.65 1.22
C GLU A 40 17.19 -7.87 1.01
N TRP A 41 16.61 -7.35 2.10
CA TRP A 41 15.36 -6.59 2.08
C TRP A 41 15.58 -5.08 1.89
N LYS A 42 16.85 -4.66 1.82
CA LYS A 42 17.24 -3.25 1.69
C LYS A 42 16.60 -2.40 2.79
N SER A 43 16.73 -2.88 4.01
CA SER A 43 16.11 -2.27 5.18
C SER A 43 17.14 -1.94 6.26
N VAL A 44 16.81 -0.96 7.10
CA VAL A 44 17.61 -0.52 8.25
C VAL A 44 16.77 -0.56 9.51
N ALA A 45 17.33 -1.09 10.59
CA ALA A 45 16.65 -1.18 11.88
C ALA A 45 16.82 0.09 12.68
N LEU A 46 15.72 0.75 13.00
CA LEU A 46 15.67 1.94 13.83
C LEU A 46 15.13 1.60 15.21
N LEU A 47 15.89 1.98 16.24
CA LEU A 47 15.49 1.91 17.63
C LEU A 47 15.13 3.33 18.09
N GLU A 48 13.86 3.61 18.35
CA GLU A 48 13.48 4.93 18.86
C GLU A 48 14.00 5.14 20.29
N LEU A 49 14.34 6.40 20.59
CA LEU A 49 14.88 6.82 21.88
C LEU A 49 13.82 7.57 22.69
N THR A 50 14.00 7.64 24.00
CA THR A 50 13.10 8.35 24.92
C THR A 50 13.13 9.89 24.80
N TRP A 51 13.95 10.42 23.90
CA TRP A 51 14.23 11.85 23.77
C TRP A 51 13.26 12.57 22.83
N SER A 52 12.84 13.77 23.25
CA SER A 52 12.30 14.78 22.36
C SER A 52 12.61 16.19 22.88
N GLY A 53 12.62 17.19 22.00
CA GLY A 53 12.84 18.58 22.37
C GLY A 53 13.03 19.52 21.18
N PRO A 54 13.68 20.68 21.38
CA PRO A 54 14.10 21.57 20.30
C PRO A 54 15.05 20.87 19.32
N GLU A 55 15.26 21.48 18.14
CA GLU A 55 16.18 20.92 17.14
C GLU A 55 17.59 20.74 17.73
N PRO A 56 18.13 19.51 17.78
CA PRO A 56 19.46 19.27 18.33
C PRO A 56 20.53 19.59 17.28
N ALA A 57 21.60 20.23 17.71
CA ALA A 57 22.79 20.48 16.90
C ALA A 57 23.74 19.27 16.88
N GLY A 58 23.72 18.44 17.93
CA GLY A 58 24.56 17.25 18.04
C GLY A 58 24.07 16.29 19.13
N ILE A 59 24.78 15.16 19.29
CA ILE A 59 24.45 14.14 20.31
C ILE A 59 24.47 14.70 21.73
N ASP A 60 25.33 15.67 22.04
CA ASP A 60 25.44 16.22 23.39
C ASP A 60 24.12 16.89 23.85
N ASP A 61 23.31 17.38 22.91
CA ASP A 61 22.01 18.01 23.19
C ASP A 61 20.94 16.99 23.63
N LEU A 62 21.16 15.70 23.38
CA LEU A 62 20.24 14.64 23.77
C LEU A 62 20.35 14.29 25.26
N GLY A 63 21.48 14.60 25.89
CA GLY A 63 21.75 14.20 27.27
C GLY A 63 21.77 12.68 27.44
N VAL A 64 21.14 12.20 28.52
CA VAL A 64 21.01 10.75 28.77
C VAL A 64 19.75 10.24 28.06
N VAL A 65 19.95 9.33 27.11
CA VAL A 65 18.88 8.71 26.35
C VAL A 65 18.86 7.21 26.53
N GLU A 66 17.66 6.65 26.53
CA GLU A 66 17.42 5.21 26.63
C GLU A 66 16.60 4.73 25.42
N ALA A 67 16.63 3.42 25.19
CA ALA A 67 15.77 2.78 24.21
C ALA A 67 14.30 2.91 24.65
N LEU A 68 13.44 3.38 23.74
CA LEU A 68 12.02 3.55 24.01
C LEU A 68 11.35 2.18 24.21
N LYS A 69 10.74 1.99 25.38
CA LYS A 69 9.91 0.82 25.71
C LYS A 69 8.44 1.16 25.55
N LEU A 70 7.70 0.26 24.93
CA LEU A 70 6.28 0.40 24.64
C LEU A 70 5.46 -0.42 25.62
N SER A 71 4.60 0.26 26.38
CA SER A 71 3.61 -0.34 27.27
C SER A 71 2.18 0.12 26.96
N HIS A 72 2.02 0.94 25.91
CA HIS A 72 0.72 1.43 25.48
C HIS A 72 -0.10 0.34 24.79
N GLN A 73 -1.43 0.40 24.94
CA GLN A 73 -2.38 -0.54 24.34
C GLN A 73 -2.04 -2.02 24.60
N SER A 74 -1.80 -2.81 23.54
CA SER A 74 -1.45 -4.23 23.61
C SER A 74 0.05 -4.49 23.70
N TRP A 75 0.89 -3.45 23.80
CA TRP A 75 2.33 -3.61 23.92
C TRP A 75 2.74 -4.05 25.33
N GLY A 76 3.49 -5.16 25.41
CA GLY A 76 3.89 -5.81 26.66
C GLY A 76 5.26 -5.40 27.21
N GLY A 77 5.76 -4.20 26.91
CA GLY A 77 7.10 -3.73 27.32
C GLY A 77 8.21 -3.96 26.30
N GLY A 78 7.86 -4.25 25.03
CA GLY A 78 8.82 -4.39 23.93
C GLY A 78 9.48 -3.05 23.57
N LEU A 79 10.64 -3.11 22.89
CA LEU A 79 11.29 -1.90 22.37
C LEU A 79 10.56 -1.39 21.13
N SER A 80 10.52 -0.07 20.93
CA SER A 80 10.19 0.50 19.61
C SER A 80 11.38 0.30 18.67
N HIS A 81 11.42 -0.88 18.05
CA HIS A 81 12.53 -1.34 17.22
C HIS A 81 11.98 -2.04 15.99
N CYS A 82 12.24 -1.50 14.80
CA CYS A 82 11.63 -1.98 13.56
C CYS A 82 12.56 -1.75 12.36
N PHE A 83 12.45 -2.59 11.34
CA PHE A 83 13.08 -2.37 10.04
C PHE A 83 12.25 -1.42 9.17
N PHE A 84 12.92 -0.45 8.53
CA PHE A 84 12.37 0.49 7.56
C PHE A 84 13.20 0.49 6.28
N GLU A 85 12.77 1.20 5.23
CA GLU A 85 13.53 1.36 4.00
C GLU A 85 14.93 1.92 4.30
N TRP A 86 16.00 1.35 3.73
CA TRP A 86 17.39 1.82 3.96
C TRP A 86 17.73 3.11 3.20
N ILE A 87 16.81 4.07 3.18
CA ILE A 87 16.95 5.39 2.56
C ILE A 87 16.67 6.42 3.64
N LEU A 88 17.67 7.20 4.03
CA LEU A 88 17.49 8.29 5.00
C LEU A 88 16.63 9.41 4.40
N PRO A 89 15.40 9.65 4.87
CA PRO A 89 14.51 10.61 4.24
C PRO A 89 14.99 12.06 4.40
N ARG A 90 14.51 12.94 3.53
CA ARG A 90 14.95 14.35 3.44
C ARG A 90 14.73 15.11 4.73
N SER A 91 13.62 14.82 5.40
CA SER A 91 13.25 15.43 6.67
C SER A 91 14.12 14.98 7.85
N HIS A 92 14.96 13.95 7.67
CA HIS A 92 15.81 13.36 8.70
C HIS A 92 17.26 13.82 8.61
N LYS A 93 17.90 13.90 9.78
CA LYS A 93 19.30 14.32 9.93
C LYS A 93 20.05 13.35 10.83
N ILE A 94 21.30 13.05 10.49
CA ILE A 94 22.24 12.38 11.40
C ILE A 94 22.92 13.47 12.21
N ILE A 95 22.92 13.33 13.54
CA ILE A 95 23.53 14.30 14.47
C ILE A 95 24.78 13.76 15.17
N GLY A 96 25.16 12.52 14.87
CA GLY A 96 26.36 11.86 15.36
C GLY A 96 26.18 10.34 15.45
N THR A 97 27.11 9.69 16.13
CA THR A 97 27.10 8.24 16.38
C THR A 97 27.25 7.96 17.88
N MET A 98 26.54 6.97 18.40
CA MET A 98 26.70 6.48 19.78
C MET A 98 26.82 4.94 19.82
N PRO A 99 27.33 4.34 20.92
CA PRO A 99 27.34 2.88 21.07
C PRO A 99 25.95 2.29 20.87
N VAL A 100 25.87 1.17 20.14
CA VAL A 100 24.60 0.51 19.84
C VAL A 100 23.93 0.04 21.13
N LEU A 101 22.73 0.55 21.40
CA LEU A 101 21.97 0.24 22.62
C LEU A 101 21.32 -1.14 22.59
N GLN A 102 21.07 -1.68 21.39
CA GLN A 102 20.40 -2.95 21.19
C GLN A 102 21.16 -3.83 20.21
N ALA A 103 21.75 -4.92 20.71
CA ALA A 103 22.61 -5.81 19.93
C ALA A 103 21.84 -6.89 19.12
N LYS A 104 20.55 -7.11 19.41
CA LYS A 104 19.72 -8.05 18.66
C LYS A 104 18.89 -7.30 17.64
N PRO A 105 18.76 -7.77 16.38
CA PRO A 105 17.89 -7.16 15.40
C PRO A 105 16.40 -7.30 15.79
N PRO A 106 15.53 -6.42 15.28
CA PRO A 106 14.10 -6.61 15.40
C PRO A 106 13.62 -7.70 14.43
N SER A 107 12.38 -8.15 14.58
CA SER A 107 11.73 -9.09 13.65
C SER A 107 10.55 -8.46 12.89
N SER A 108 10.28 -7.18 13.12
CA SER A 108 9.19 -6.41 12.51
C SER A 108 9.72 -5.50 11.40
N TYR A 109 8.84 -5.22 10.44
CA TYR A 109 9.07 -4.32 9.32
C TYR A 109 7.93 -3.30 9.27
N SER A 110 8.25 -2.08 8.88
CA SER A 110 7.29 -1.00 8.65
C SER A 110 7.78 -0.11 7.51
N ALA A 111 6.92 0.79 7.06
CA ALA A 111 7.21 1.72 5.98
C ALA A 111 7.10 3.16 6.48
N GLY A 112 7.99 4.02 5.98
CA GLY A 112 8.06 5.43 6.36
C GLY A 112 8.62 5.64 7.77
N TRP A 113 9.67 6.46 7.87
CA TRP A 113 10.39 6.71 9.12
C TRP A 113 9.61 7.64 10.06
N ARG A 114 8.51 7.15 10.65
CA ARG A 114 7.66 7.89 11.59
C ARG A 114 8.26 7.94 13.01
N ILE A 115 9.49 8.42 13.12
CA ILE A 115 10.17 8.57 14.41
C ILE A 115 9.38 9.56 15.28
N GLY A 116 9.10 9.17 16.52
CA GLY A 116 8.37 9.96 17.50
C GLY A 116 6.91 9.56 17.70
N ASP A 117 6.27 8.88 16.75
CA ASP A 117 4.85 8.49 16.88
C ASP A 117 4.65 7.56 18.06
N GLN A 118 5.54 6.57 18.24
CA GLN A 118 5.46 5.67 19.38
C GLN A 118 5.74 6.39 20.71
N LEU A 119 6.63 7.38 20.72
CA LEU A 119 6.89 8.21 21.90
C LEU A 119 5.66 9.04 22.27
N PHE A 120 4.96 9.60 21.29
CA PHE A 120 3.70 10.30 21.48
C PHE A 120 2.65 9.41 22.15
N TYR A 121 2.40 8.22 21.60
CA TYR A 121 1.43 7.28 22.17
C TYR A 121 1.84 6.82 23.57
N GLN A 122 3.14 6.59 23.80
CA GLN A 122 3.63 6.22 25.11
C GLN A 122 3.41 7.33 26.14
N ARG A 123 3.68 8.60 25.82
CA ARG A 123 3.42 9.74 26.73
C ARG A 123 1.93 9.92 27.03
N ARG A 124 1.07 9.74 26.03
CA ARG A 124 -0.40 9.74 26.23
C ARG A 124 -0.80 8.63 27.20
N TRP A 125 -0.21 7.45 27.04
CA TRP A 125 -0.44 6.32 27.94
C TRP A 125 0.07 6.59 29.36
N ASP A 126 1.27 7.12 29.52
CA ASP A 126 1.86 7.41 30.83
C ASP A 126 1.09 8.51 31.59
N SER A 127 0.44 9.44 30.88
CA SER A 127 -0.43 10.45 31.49
C SER A 127 -1.82 9.94 31.90
N GLY A 128 -2.12 8.66 31.65
CA GLY A 128 -3.40 8.04 32.00
C GLY A 128 -4.49 8.17 30.92
N ASN A 129 -4.21 8.83 29.78
CA ASN A 129 -5.15 8.89 28.68
C ASN A 129 -5.17 7.54 27.92
N ARG A 130 -6.34 6.92 27.84
CA ARG A 130 -6.58 5.61 27.19
C ARG A 130 -7.52 5.70 25.99
N ASP A 131 -8.01 6.89 25.69
CA ASP A 131 -8.94 7.08 24.58
C ASP A 131 -8.22 6.88 23.26
N GLU A 132 -8.94 6.37 22.28
CA GLU A 132 -8.47 6.29 20.90
C GLU A 132 -7.99 7.68 20.43
N PHE A 133 -6.82 7.71 19.78
CA PHE A 133 -6.30 8.93 19.20
C PHE A 133 -6.74 9.02 17.75
N ILE A 134 -7.48 10.08 17.44
CA ILE A 134 -7.84 10.46 16.09
C ILE A 134 -7.06 11.75 15.81
N ASP A 135 -6.17 11.71 14.82
CA ASP A 135 -5.44 12.91 14.40
C ASP A 135 -6.43 13.89 13.74
N PRO A 136 -6.67 15.09 14.31
CA PRO A 136 -7.58 16.06 13.72
C PRO A 136 -7.09 16.59 12.35
N ALA A 137 -5.80 16.42 12.03
CA ALA A 137 -5.22 16.75 10.73
C ALA A 137 -5.32 15.60 9.72
N GLU A 138 -5.87 14.45 10.10
CA GLU A 138 -6.10 13.31 9.21
C GLU A 138 -7.57 13.18 8.81
N LEU A 139 -7.79 12.90 7.53
CA LEU A 139 -9.07 12.47 7.00
C LEU A 139 -8.88 11.17 6.22
N SER A 140 -9.61 10.13 6.65
CA SER A 140 -9.80 8.89 5.91
C SER A 140 -11.24 8.81 5.41
N CYS A 141 -11.44 8.69 4.10
CA CYS A 141 -12.77 8.65 3.49
C CYS A 141 -12.78 7.85 2.18
N THR A 142 -13.97 7.64 1.62
CA THR A 142 -14.16 7.11 0.26
C THR A 142 -14.07 8.21 -0.79
N GLY A 143 -13.83 7.84 -2.05
CA GLY A 143 -13.88 8.78 -3.17
C GLY A 143 -15.24 9.49 -3.29
N ALA A 144 -16.34 8.77 -3.05
CA ALA A 144 -17.69 9.33 -3.06
C ALA A 144 -17.91 10.35 -1.94
N GLU A 145 -17.45 10.06 -0.72
CA GLU A 145 -17.52 11.00 0.40
C GLU A 145 -16.68 12.24 0.13
N LEU A 146 -15.45 12.07 -0.37
CA LEU A 146 -14.58 13.20 -0.70
C LEU A 146 -15.21 14.13 -1.74
N ASN A 147 -15.83 13.57 -2.79
CA ASN A 147 -16.52 14.35 -3.82
C ASN A 147 -17.77 15.07 -3.27
N ALA A 148 -18.39 14.56 -2.21
CA ALA A 148 -19.53 15.20 -1.55
C ALA A 148 -19.10 16.29 -0.55
N LEU A 149 -17.85 16.27 -0.07
CA LEU A 149 -17.33 17.30 0.81
C LEU A 149 -17.20 18.64 0.09
N SER A 150 -17.45 19.72 0.83
CA SER A 150 -17.44 21.08 0.29
C SER A 150 -16.54 21.99 1.11
N GLY A 151 -15.84 22.89 0.41
CA GLY A 151 -15.04 23.95 1.00
C GLY A 151 -13.62 23.52 1.39
N PRO A 152 -12.67 24.47 1.41
CA PRO A 152 -11.28 24.16 1.73
C PRO A 152 -11.08 23.85 3.20
N ARG A 153 -10.21 22.86 3.47
CA ARG A 153 -9.80 22.40 4.80
C ARG A 153 -8.28 22.51 4.90
N GLN A 154 -7.82 23.66 5.39
CA GLN A 154 -6.40 23.98 5.60
C GLN A 154 -5.85 23.41 6.92
N ASP A 155 -6.71 22.80 7.73
CA ASP A 155 -6.36 22.08 8.95
C ASP A 155 -5.86 20.66 8.66
N LEU A 156 -6.22 20.08 7.50
CA LEU A 156 -5.81 18.73 7.13
C LEU A 156 -4.39 18.69 6.56
N ARG A 157 -3.64 17.65 6.96
CA ARG A 157 -2.27 17.35 6.52
C ARG A 157 -2.18 15.96 5.89
N ILE A 158 -3.02 15.04 6.35
CA ILE A 158 -3.04 13.65 5.89
C ILE A 158 -4.40 13.38 5.27
N LEU A 159 -4.42 12.93 4.02
CA LEU A 159 -5.65 12.52 3.33
C LEU A 159 -5.48 11.11 2.77
N ARG A 160 -6.35 10.20 3.22
CA ARG A 160 -6.43 8.82 2.73
C ARG A 160 -7.78 8.61 2.08
N VAL A 161 -7.77 8.25 0.81
CA VAL A 161 -8.98 8.10 0.00
C VAL A 161 -8.99 6.72 -0.61
N ALA A 162 -10.03 5.93 -0.30
CA ALA A 162 -10.21 4.59 -0.83
C ALA A 162 -11.44 4.52 -1.74
N GLY A 163 -11.50 3.49 -2.59
CA GLY A 163 -12.66 3.26 -3.46
C GLY A 163 -12.94 4.45 -4.40
N ILE A 164 -11.90 5.04 -4.97
CA ILE A 164 -12.05 6.10 -5.96
C ILE A 164 -12.47 5.50 -7.30
N ASP A 165 -13.65 5.90 -7.78
CA ASP A 165 -14.09 5.67 -9.16
C ASP A 165 -13.64 6.82 -10.08
N GLU A 166 -13.86 8.07 -9.63
CA GLU A 166 -13.39 9.28 -10.31
C GLU A 166 -13.07 10.37 -9.27
N LEU A 167 -11.95 11.07 -9.45
CA LEU A 167 -11.51 12.17 -8.59
C LEU A 167 -10.83 13.28 -9.39
N ASP A 168 -11.33 14.52 -9.28
CA ASP A 168 -10.68 15.70 -9.85
C ASP A 168 -9.55 16.21 -8.95
N CYS A 169 -8.32 16.00 -9.38
CA CYS A 169 -7.14 16.44 -8.64
C CYS A 169 -7.02 17.97 -8.56
N LYS A 170 -7.65 18.73 -9.46
CA LYS A 170 -7.68 20.20 -9.37
C LYS A 170 -8.51 20.64 -8.17
N GLN A 171 -9.71 20.07 -8.01
CA GLN A 171 -10.56 20.35 -6.86
C GLN A 171 -9.89 19.89 -5.56
N LEU A 172 -9.25 18.71 -5.57
CA LEU A 172 -8.52 18.18 -4.42
C LEU A 172 -7.47 19.18 -3.91
N VAL A 173 -6.61 19.70 -4.79
CA VAL A 173 -5.54 20.63 -4.35
C VAL A 173 -6.05 22.02 -3.98
N GLU A 174 -7.25 22.41 -4.44
CA GLU A 174 -7.90 23.65 -4.03
C GLU A 174 -8.54 23.52 -2.64
N SER A 175 -9.11 22.35 -2.35
CA SER A 175 -9.72 22.05 -1.06
C SER A 175 -8.68 21.74 0.03
N TYR A 176 -7.59 21.06 -0.32
CA TYR A 176 -6.60 20.56 0.64
C TYR A 176 -5.17 21.00 0.24
N PRO A 177 -4.84 22.30 0.29
CA PRO A 177 -3.58 22.81 -0.24
C PRO A 177 -2.35 22.46 0.62
N ASP A 178 -2.55 22.12 1.89
CA ASP A 178 -1.49 21.95 2.89
C ASP A 178 -1.11 20.48 3.18
N LEU A 179 -1.55 19.55 2.32
CA LEU A 179 -1.28 18.11 2.50
C LEU A 179 0.23 17.82 2.53
N THR A 180 0.63 17.03 3.52
CA THR A 180 1.97 16.44 3.67
C THR A 180 1.95 14.95 3.32
N GLU A 181 0.82 14.26 3.48
CA GLU A 181 0.64 12.87 3.09
C GLU A 181 -0.68 12.70 2.30
N LEU A 182 -0.57 12.04 1.15
CA LEU A 182 -1.71 11.74 0.29
C LEU A 182 -1.68 10.28 -0.14
N ILE A 183 -2.75 9.54 0.16
CA ILE A 183 -2.94 8.16 -0.28
C ILE A 183 -4.23 8.08 -1.07
N LEU A 184 -4.12 7.64 -2.31
CA LEU A 184 -5.24 7.49 -3.23
C LEU A 184 -5.30 6.03 -3.70
N THR A 185 -6.40 5.35 -3.40
CA THR A 185 -6.64 3.96 -3.81
C THR A 185 -7.95 3.86 -4.57
N GLY A 186 -7.87 3.35 -5.79
CA GLY A 186 -9.01 3.08 -6.65
C GLY A 186 -9.27 1.58 -6.85
N ASN A 187 -10.16 1.31 -7.80
CA ASN A 187 -10.37 0.00 -8.40
C ASN A 187 -10.54 0.23 -9.91
N LEU A 188 -9.42 0.36 -10.61
CA LEU A 188 -9.36 0.92 -11.97
C LEU A 188 -9.99 2.32 -12.09
N GLY A 189 -9.89 3.14 -11.03
CA GLY A 189 -10.51 4.46 -10.98
C GLY A 189 -9.78 5.51 -11.82
N ILE A 190 -10.38 6.69 -11.97
CA ILE A 190 -9.88 7.79 -12.80
C ILE A 190 -9.45 8.99 -11.93
N LEU A 191 -8.23 9.47 -12.14
CA LEU A 191 -7.75 10.75 -11.65
C LEU A 191 -7.77 11.76 -12.80
N ALA A 192 -8.75 12.66 -12.78
CA ALA A 192 -8.82 13.78 -13.70
C ALA A 192 -7.87 14.90 -13.25
N ASN A 193 -7.30 15.64 -14.21
CA ASN A 193 -6.39 16.77 -13.96
C ASN A 193 -5.22 16.43 -13.03
N ALA A 194 -4.67 15.22 -13.13
CA ALA A 194 -3.65 14.68 -12.21
C ALA A 194 -2.40 15.56 -12.11
N GLY A 195 -2.01 16.25 -13.19
CA GLY A 195 -0.92 17.24 -13.15
C GLY A 195 -1.08 18.33 -12.09
N SER A 196 -2.30 18.61 -11.63
CA SER A 196 -2.60 19.57 -10.55
C SER A 196 -1.95 19.22 -9.22
N LEU A 197 -1.62 17.94 -8.98
CA LEU A 197 -0.91 17.50 -7.77
C LEU A 197 0.47 18.16 -7.62
N ASN A 198 1.07 18.67 -8.70
CA ASN A 198 2.27 19.50 -8.64
C ASN A 198 2.10 20.79 -7.81
N ARG A 199 0.87 21.18 -7.43
CA ARG A 199 0.60 22.35 -6.58
C ARG A 199 0.82 22.07 -5.08
N LEU A 200 0.93 20.81 -4.67
CA LEU A 200 1.08 20.42 -3.26
C LEU A 200 2.55 20.53 -2.80
N THR A 201 3.04 21.76 -2.64
CA THR A 201 4.47 22.03 -2.36
C THR A 201 4.97 21.47 -1.02
N ARG A 202 4.07 21.16 -0.09
CA ARG A 202 4.35 20.58 1.23
C ARG A 202 4.29 19.05 1.27
N LEU A 203 3.93 18.41 0.16
CA LEU A 203 3.75 16.96 0.09
C LEU A 203 5.07 16.24 0.35
N LYS A 204 5.11 15.42 1.39
CA LYS A 204 6.24 14.55 1.77
C LYS A 204 6.03 13.12 1.28
N SER A 205 4.80 12.62 1.28
CA SER A 205 4.46 11.25 0.89
C SER A 205 3.27 11.21 -0.07
N LEU A 206 3.43 10.49 -1.18
CA LEU A 206 2.35 10.20 -2.13
C LEU A 206 2.30 8.70 -2.43
N ILE A 207 1.13 8.11 -2.23
CA ILE A 207 0.83 6.72 -2.59
C ILE A 207 -0.38 6.72 -3.53
N ILE A 208 -0.21 6.14 -4.72
CA ILE A 208 -1.29 5.98 -5.70
C ILE A 208 -1.37 4.51 -6.10
N SER A 209 -2.54 3.90 -5.90
CA SER A 209 -2.79 2.50 -6.23
C SER A 209 -4.07 2.32 -7.05
N ASP A 210 -3.95 1.57 -8.14
CA ASP A 210 -5.05 1.17 -9.03
C ASP A 210 -5.91 2.33 -9.56
N LEU A 211 -5.20 3.37 -10.02
CA LEU A 211 -5.75 4.62 -10.52
C LEU A 211 -5.13 5.01 -11.87
N PHE A 212 -5.98 5.53 -12.75
CA PHE A 212 -5.72 5.81 -14.16
C PHE A 212 -6.17 7.24 -14.52
N GLY A 213 -6.27 7.57 -15.81
CA GLY A 213 -6.65 8.91 -16.28
C GLY A 213 -5.50 9.92 -16.40
N MET A 214 -4.29 9.52 -15.97
CA MET A 214 -3.07 10.31 -16.06
C MET A 214 -2.07 9.77 -17.09
N ASP A 215 -1.24 10.66 -17.64
CA ASP A 215 -0.21 10.31 -18.61
C ASP A 215 1.17 10.91 -18.28
N GLY A 216 2.14 10.81 -19.20
CA GLY A 216 3.49 11.33 -18.95
C GLY A 216 3.55 12.82 -18.55
N PRO A 217 2.88 13.73 -19.28
CA PRO A 217 2.74 15.14 -18.92
C PRO A 217 2.19 15.44 -17.51
N ASP A 218 1.33 14.58 -16.95
CA ASP A 218 0.77 14.75 -15.60
C ASP A 218 1.74 14.42 -14.45
N CYS A 219 2.92 13.89 -14.76
CA CYS A 219 3.92 13.47 -13.79
C CYS A 219 4.21 14.56 -12.73
N LEU A 220 4.27 14.16 -11.45
CA LEU A 220 4.83 15.03 -10.40
C LEU A 220 6.31 15.28 -10.68
N LEU A 221 6.75 16.54 -10.57
CA LEU A 221 8.14 16.93 -10.83
C LEU A 221 8.83 17.39 -9.53
N PRO A 222 10.09 16.97 -9.27
CA PRO A 222 10.82 17.35 -8.05
C PRO A 222 10.85 18.85 -7.77
N LYS A 223 10.96 19.69 -8.81
CA LYS A 223 10.98 21.15 -8.69
C LYS A 223 9.68 21.76 -8.15
N HIS A 224 8.54 21.08 -8.32
CA HIS A 224 7.23 21.60 -7.90
C HIS A 224 6.83 21.05 -6.52
N VAL A 225 7.31 19.86 -6.16
CA VAL A 225 7.05 19.19 -4.88
C VAL A 225 8.37 18.84 -4.17
N PRO A 226 9.18 19.85 -3.77
CA PRO A 226 10.55 19.64 -3.31
C PRO A 226 10.66 18.88 -1.97
N ALA A 227 9.58 18.88 -1.17
CA ALA A 227 9.50 18.19 0.11
C ALA A 227 9.26 16.68 -0.02
N LEU A 228 8.94 16.18 -1.21
CA LEU A 228 8.58 14.77 -1.41
C LEU A 228 9.79 13.88 -1.11
N GLU A 229 9.57 12.90 -0.24
CA GLU A 229 10.57 11.93 0.19
C GLU A 229 10.07 10.48 0.06
N ASN A 230 8.75 10.26 -0.09
CA ASN A 230 8.18 8.95 -0.38
C ASN A 230 7.22 9.03 -1.58
N LEU A 231 7.48 8.22 -2.61
CA LEU A 231 6.63 8.12 -3.79
C LEU A 231 6.42 6.65 -4.16
N TRP A 232 5.21 6.15 -3.91
CA TRP A 232 4.82 4.78 -4.25
C TRP A 232 3.67 4.77 -5.26
N LEU A 233 3.93 4.16 -6.41
CA LEU A 233 2.93 3.94 -7.45
C LEU A 233 2.73 2.43 -7.67
N SER A 234 1.48 1.97 -7.66
CA SER A 234 1.13 0.59 -7.99
C SER A 234 -0.07 0.54 -8.93
N SER A 235 -0.01 -0.29 -9.96
CA SER A 235 -1.11 -0.44 -10.94
C SER A 235 -1.56 0.91 -11.55
N VAL A 236 -0.61 1.71 -12.02
CA VAL A 236 -0.84 3.01 -12.69
C VAL A 236 -0.51 2.94 -14.19
N PRO A 237 -0.92 3.94 -15.02
CA PRO A 237 -0.54 4.01 -16.42
C PRO A 237 0.97 3.91 -16.65
N ARG A 238 1.37 3.08 -17.61
CA ARG A 238 2.78 2.81 -17.94
C ARG A 238 3.55 4.07 -18.30
N ASP A 239 2.92 4.98 -19.03
CA ASP A 239 3.56 6.21 -19.50
C ASP A 239 3.79 7.17 -18.34
N TYR A 240 2.80 7.34 -17.46
CA TYR A 240 2.96 8.07 -16.19
C TYR A 240 4.08 7.47 -15.33
N ALA A 241 4.06 6.14 -15.10
CA ALA A 241 5.09 5.45 -14.33
C ALA A 241 6.51 5.63 -14.93
N SER A 242 6.63 5.63 -16.26
CA SER A 242 7.91 5.81 -16.96
C SER A 242 8.42 7.24 -16.86
N ALA A 243 7.52 8.23 -16.98
CA ALA A 243 7.84 9.64 -16.76
C ALA A 243 8.28 9.88 -15.30
N THR A 244 7.52 9.39 -14.32
CA THR A 244 7.86 9.48 -12.90
C THR A 244 9.21 8.86 -12.59
N ARG A 245 9.48 7.65 -13.10
CA ARG A 245 10.78 7.00 -12.90
C ARG A 245 11.93 7.81 -13.47
N THR A 246 11.71 8.54 -14.56
CA THR A 246 12.74 9.38 -15.18
C THR A 246 12.96 10.66 -14.38
N ALA A 247 11.88 11.31 -13.94
CA ALA A 247 11.92 12.55 -13.18
C ALA A 247 12.56 12.38 -11.79
N TRP A 248 12.30 11.26 -11.10
CA TRP A 248 12.66 11.09 -9.69
C TRP A 248 13.91 10.24 -9.43
N ARG A 249 14.48 9.58 -10.44
CA ARG A 249 15.66 8.71 -10.23
C ARG A 249 16.85 9.46 -9.64
N GLY A 250 17.07 10.71 -10.06
CA GLY A 250 18.15 11.55 -9.54
C GLY A 250 17.94 11.96 -8.07
N GLU A 251 16.71 11.93 -7.57
CA GLU A 251 16.36 12.37 -6.23
C GLU A 251 16.57 11.27 -5.16
N ILE A 252 16.75 10.00 -5.58
CA ILE A 252 16.95 8.85 -4.68
C ILE A 252 18.19 9.05 -3.79
N VAL A 253 19.30 9.51 -4.38
CA VAL A 253 20.54 9.82 -3.63
C VAL A 253 20.38 11.01 -2.67
N HIS A 254 19.28 11.75 -2.81
CA HIS A 254 18.89 12.86 -1.94
C HIS A 254 17.77 12.48 -0.98
N GLY A 255 17.58 11.19 -0.68
CA GLY A 255 16.65 10.73 0.35
C GLY A 255 15.20 10.58 -0.11
N VAL A 256 14.96 10.31 -1.40
CA VAL A 256 13.63 9.92 -1.90
C VAL A 256 13.53 8.40 -2.02
N SER A 257 12.55 7.82 -1.35
CA SER A 257 12.09 6.46 -1.60
C SER A 257 11.17 6.47 -2.83
N LEU A 258 11.55 5.73 -3.87
CA LEU A 258 10.80 5.62 -5.11
C LEU A 258 10.45 4.17 -5.40
N GLU A 259 9.18 3.85 -5.28
CA GLU A 259 8.63 2.53 -5.57
C GLU A 259 7.59 2.60 -6.68
N ILE A 260 7.78 1.79 -7.72
CA ILE A 260 6.86 1.72 -8.86
C ILE A 260 6.68 0.26 -9.24
N GLN A 261 5.48 -0.26 -9.00
CA GLN A 261 5.09 -1.63 -9.21
C GLN A 261 3.95 -1.74 -10.25
N ALA A 262 3.94 -2.86 -10.97
CA ALA A 262 2.87 -3.22 -11.90
C ALA A 262 2.38 -2.11 -12.87
N PRO A 263 3.25 -1.39 -13.61
CA PRO A 263 2.80 -0.37 -14.56
C PRO A 263 1.97 -0.99 -15.70
N ARG A 264 0.75 -0.49 -15.89
CA ARG A 264 -0.26 -1.08 -16.77
C ARG A 264 -0.35 -0.36 -18.12
N LYS A 265 -0.55 -1.13 -19.19
CA LYS A 265 -0.87 -0.57 -20.50
C LYS A 265 -2.38 -0.40 -20.65
N PRO A 266 -2.88 0.47 -21.55
CA PRO A 266 -4.31 0.59 -21.84
C PRO A 266 -4.96 -0.75 -22.20
N GLU A 267 -4.27 -1.62 -22.95
CA GLU A 267 -4.80 -2.93 -23.32
C GLU A 267 -5.01 -3.83 -22.10
N TRP A 268 -4.12 -3.75 -21.11
CA TRP A 268 -4.26 -4.51 -19.87
C TRP A 268 -5.51 -4.06 -19.10
N VAL A 269 -5.76 -2.75 -19.04
CA VAL A 269 -6.95 -2.21 -18.35
C VAL A 269 -8.22 -2.68 -19.06
N ALA A 270 -8.27 -2.58 -20.39
CA ALA A 270 -9.40 -3.05 -21.18
C ALA A 270 -9.67 -4.56 -21.00
N GLU A 271 -8.62 -5.38 -20.92
CA GLU A 271 -8.74 -6.82 -20.71
C GLU A 271 -9.13 -7.23 -19.28
N ASN A 272 -8.89 -6.37 -18.29
CA ASN A 272 -9.05 -6.68 -16.87
C ASN A 272 -10.17 -5.90 -16.17
N LEU A 273 -10.89 -5.04 -16.88
CA LEU A 273 -11.99 -4.23 -16.33
C LEU A 273 -13.02 -5.07 -15.55
N ASN A 274 -13.37 -6.23 -16.11
CA ASN A 274 -14.34 -7.17 -15.53
C ASN A 274 -13.67 -8.46 -15.04
N ASN A 275 -12.38 -8.40 -14.65
CA ASN A 275 -11.66 -9.54 -14.14
C ASN A 275 -11.53 -9.44 -12.61
N PRO A 276 -12.30 -10.22 -11.83
CA PRO A 276 -12.22 -10.21 -10.36
C PRO A 276 -10.88 -10.74 -9.82
N LEU A 277 -10.08 -11.44 -10.65
CA LEU A 277 -8.75 -11.93 -10.27
C LEU A 277 -7.62 -11.00 -10.72
N ARG A 278 -7.92 -9.79 -11.20
CA ARG A 278 -6.89 -8.89 -11.77
C ARG A 278 -5.76 -8.57 -10.78
N ASP A 279 -6.06 -8.52 -9.48
CA ASP A 279 -5.12 -8.17 -8.41
C ASP A 279 -4.10 -9.29 -8.10
N TRP A 280 -4.28 -10.47 -8.71
CA TRP A 280 -3.28 -11.55 -8.66
C TRP A 280 -2.10 -11.27 -9.59
N ASP A 281 -2.23 -10.36 -10.56
CA ASP A 281 -1.16 -10.04 -11.51
C ASP A 281 -0.06 -9.19 -10.86
N GLY A 282 1.00 -9.85 -10.41
CA GLY A 282 2.13 -9.22 -9.73
C GLY A 282 2.04 -9.24 -8.21
N ARG A 283 1.05 -9.95 -7.63
CA ARG A 283 0.98 -10.21 -6.18
C ARG A 283 2.15 -11.08 -5.74
N GLU A 284 2.66 -10.82 -4.54
CA GLU A 284 3.65 -11.68 -3.91
C GLU A 284 3.15 -13.14 -3.85
N ARG A 285 4.03 -14.12 -4.02
CA ARG A 285 3.74 -15.58 -4.07
C ARG A 285 2.91 -16.08 -5.26
N ILE A 286 2.26 -15.20 -6.04
CA ILE A 286 1.56 -15.57 -7.28
C ILE A 286 2.44 -15.28 -8.49
N SER A 287 3.05 -16.32 -9.06
CA SER A 287 3.84 -16.14 -10.28
C SER A 287 2.98 -15.68 -11.47
N ALA A 288 3.57 -14.92 -12.41
CA ALA A 288 2.88 -14.50 -13.63
C ALA A 288 2.32 -15.68 -14.44
N LEU A 289 2.94 -16.87 -14.36
CA LEU A 289 2.43 -18.09 -14.99
C LEU A 289 1.17 -18.61 -14.29
N ARG A 290 1.15 -18.58 -12.94
CA ARG A 290 -0.04 -18.96 -12.15
C ARG A 290 -1.20 -18.03 -12.47
N TYR A 291 -0.98 -16.72 -12.41
CA TYR A 291 -2.00 -15.74 -12.74
C TYR A 291 -2.58 -15.97 -14.16
N LYS A 292 -1.75 -16.16 -15.18
CA LYS A 292 -2.22 -16.44 -16.54
C LYS A 292 -3.11 -17.68 -16.63
N LYS A 293 -2.77 -18.75 -15.90
CA LYS A 293 -3.57 -19.98 -15.84
C LYS A 293 -4.88 -19.77 -15.07
N ALA A 294 -4.85 -19.09 -13.93
CA ALA A 294 -6.05 -18.73 -13.17
C ALA A 294 -7.01 -17.90 -14.02
N LEU A 295 -6.50 -16.90 -14.75
CA LEU A 295 -7.30 -16.07 -15.66
C LEU A 295 -7.90 -16.89 -16.81
N ALA A 296 -7.16 -17.84 -17.37
CA ALA A 296 -7.68 -18.74 -18.41
C ALA A 296 -8.80 -19.66 -17.90
N LEU A 297 -8.65 -20.20 -16.68
CA LEU A 297 -9.70 -20.97 -16.00
C LEU A 297 -10.94 -20.11 -15.78
N TYR A 298 -10.77 -18.93 -15.16
CA TYR A 298 -11.87 -17.99 -14.93
C TYR A 298 -12.62 -17.61 -16.22
N ARG A 299 -11.90 -17.26 -17.30
CA ARG A 299 -12.51 -16.95 -18.61
C ARG A 299 -13.28 -18.14 -19.20
N THR A 300 -12.80 -19.37 -18.98
CA THR A 300 -13.48 -20.59 -19.43
C THR A 300 -14.76 -20.83 -18.63
N THR A 301 -14.69 -20.73 -17.31
CA THR A 301 -15.84 -20.83 -16.40
C THR A 301 -16.89 -19.77 -16.72
N ARG A 302 -16.49 -18.52 -16.92
CA ARG A 302 -17.38 -17.41 -17.32
C ARG A 302 -18.21 -17.75 -18.55
N ARG A 303 -17.56 -18.21 -19.63
CA ARG A 303 -18.25 -18.60 -20.87
C ARG A 303 -19.23 -19.75 -20.64
N ALA A 304 -18.87 -20.73 -19.81
CA ALA A 304 -19.73 -21.86 -19.51
C ALA A 304 -20.96 -21.45 -18.68
N VAL A 305 -20.80 -20.55 -17.71
CA VAL A 305 -21.92 -19.98 -16.94
C VAL A 305 -22.85 -19.19 -17.86
N GLN A 306 -22.31 -18.32 -18.72
CA GLN A 306 -23.09 -17.59 -19.73
C GLN A 306 -23.88 -18.53 -20.65
N ASP A 307 -23.24 -19.61 -21.14
CA ASP A 307 -23.91 -20.63 -21.96
C ASP A 307 -25.04 -21.35 -21.20
N ALA A 308 -24.81 -21.71 -19.93
CA ALA A 308 -25.82 -22.38 -19.11
C ALA A 308 -27.06 -21.49 -18.88
N PHE A 309 -26.90 -20.18 -18.74
CA PHE A 309 -28.01 -19.24 -18.61
C PHE A 309 -28.72 -18.96 -19.95
N ALA A 310 -27.98 -18.92 -21.05
CA ALA A 310 -28.54 -18.69 -22.38
C ALA A 310 -29.28 -19.91 -22.95
N ASN A 311 -28.76 -21.11 -22.72
CA ASN A 311 -29.17 -22.33 -23.44
C ASN A 311 -29.76 -23.44 -22.55
N ALA A 312 -29.91 -23.21 -21.24
CA ALA A 312 -30.57 -24.15 -20.33
C ALA A 312 -31.48 -23.43 -19.32
N SER A 313 -32.44 -24.16 -18.76
CA SER A 313 -33.40 -23.70 -17.75
C SER A 313 -33.75 -24.82 -16.77
N GLY A 314 -34.28 -24.45 -15.59
CA GLY A 314 -34.67 -25.39 -14.55
C GLY A 314 -33.55 -26.36 -14.17
N ASP A 315 -33.90 -27.63 -13.95
CA ASP A 315 -32.96 -28.68 -13.53
C ASP A 315 -31.77 -28.87 -14.48
N ALA A 316 -31.98 -28.65 -15.79
CA ALA A 316 -30.90 -28.76 -16.78
C ALA A 316 -29.84 -27.66 -16.58
N ARG A 317 -30.25 -26.45 -16.16
CA ARG A 317 -29.31 -25.37 -15.81
C ARG A 317 -28.56 -25.72 -14.52
N LEU A 318 -29.28 -26.20 -13.50
CA LEU A 318 -28.66 -26.57 -12.22
C LEU A 318 -27.59 -27.65 -12.42
N ALA A 319 -27.88 -28.69 -13.21
CA ALA A 319 -26.91 -29.74 -13.51
C ALA A 319 -25.67 -29.21 -14.25
N ARG A 320 -25.83 -28.28 -15.21
CA ARG A 320 -24.69 -27.62 -15.88
C ARG A 320 -23.87 -26.79 -14.92
N LEU A 321 -24.50 -26.02 -14.03
CA LEU A 321 -23.80 -25.18 -13.05
C LEU A 321 -23.04 -26.02 -12.02
N THR A 322 -23.61 -27.14 -11.59
CA THR A 322 -22.89 -28.12 -10.74
C THR A 322 -21.64 -28.64 -11.45
N GLU A 323 -21.72 -29.00 -12.73
CA GLU A 323 -20.58 -29.47 -13.49
C GLU A 323 -19.52 -28.38 -13.69
N ILE A 324 -19.95 -27.14 -13.95
CA ILE A 324 -19.07 -25.98 -14.07
C ILE A 324 -18.33 -25.72 -12.75
N GLY A 325 -19.01 -25.79 -11.61
CA GLY A 325 -18.43 -25.61 -10.28
C GLY A 325 -17.36 -26.67 -9.98
N ARG A 326 -17.65 -27.93 -10.29
CA ARG A 326 -16.68 -29.04 -10.19
C ARG A 326 -15.45 -28.78 -11.06
N GLY A 327 -15.64 -28.45 -12.34
CA GLY A 327 -14.55 -28.18 -13.27
C GLY A 327 -13.69 -26.97 -12.87
N PHE A 328 -14.30 -25.95 -12.27
CA PHE A 328 -13.58 -24.81 -11.71
C PHE A 328 -12.64 -25.27 -10.58
N SER A 329 -13.16 -25.96 -9.57
CA SER A 329 -12.36 -26.43 -8.44
C SER A 329 -11.26 -27.39 -8.86
N GLU A 330 -11.55 -28.37 -9.72
CA GLU A 330 -10.53 -29.28 -10.26
C GLU A 330 -9.43 -28.55 -11.03
N GLY A 331 -9.78 -27.46 -11.73
CA GLY A 331 -8.82 -26.58 -12.40
C GLY A 331 -7.87 -25.91 -11.40
N PHE A 332 -8.43 -25.37 -10.30
CA PHE A 332 -7.64 -24.72 -9.25
C PHE A 332 -6.86 -25.72 -8.38
N ASN A 333 -7.38 -26.91 -8.08
CA ASN A 333 -6.64 -28.00 -7.41
C ASN A 333 -5.36 -28.35 -8.18
N LYS A 334 -5.44 -28.41 -9.52
CA LYS A 334 -4.27 -28.65 -10.38
C LYS A 334 -3.30 -27.48 -10.40
N LEU A 335 -3.81 -26.25 -10.26
CA LEU A 335 -2.99 -25.04 -10.28
C LEU A 335 -2.23 -24.85 -8.96
N ASP A 336 -2.87 -25.19 -7.85
CA ASP A 336 -2.31 -25.17 -6.50
C ASP A 336 -1.30 -26.31 -6.30
N GLY A 337 -1.76 -27.56 -6.50
CA GLY A 337 -0.92 -28.73 -6.69
C GLY A 337 0.12 -28.94 -5.58
N ARG A 338 1.39 -29.05 -5.98
CA ARG A 338 2.51 -29.40 -5.06
C ARG A 338 3.16 -28.21 -4.37
N ASP A 339 2.88 -27.01 -4.85
CA ASP A 339 3.42 -25.77 -4.29
C ASP A 339 2.23 -24.85 -4.04
N PRO A 340 1.52 -25.06 -2.91
CA PRO A 340 0.29 -24.36 -2.60
C PRO A 340 0.49 -22.85 -2.54
N PHE A 341 -0.48 -22.12 -3.07
CA PHE A 341 -0.53 -20.67 -3.02
C PHE A 341 -1.95 -20.14 -2.78
N ILE A 342 -2.97 -21.00 -2.85
CA ILE A 342 -4.34 -20.64 -2.53
C ILE A 342 -4.50 -20.76 -1.02
N GLU A 343 -4.39 -19.63 -0.31
CA GLU A 343 -4.68 -19.57 1.12
C GLU A 343 -6.11 -19.06 1.34
N THR A 344 -6.43 -18.66 2.57
CA THR A 344 -7.76 -18.14 2.93
C THR A 344 -8.19 -16.94 2.06
N VAL A 345 -7.26 -16.03 1.74
CA VAL A 345 -7.57 -14.83 0.94
C VAL A 345 -7.88 -15.20 -0.50
N GLU A 346 -7.00 -15.97 -1.13
CA GLU A 346 -7.17 -16.42 -2.51
C GLU A 346 -8.43 -17.28 -2.67
N ARG A 347 -8.76 -18.13 -1.69
CA ARG A 347 -10.03 -18.85 -1.66
C ARG A 347 -11.22 -17.91 -1.76
N ASP A 348 -11.27 -16.94 -0.85
CA ASP A 348 -12.43 -16.07 -0.72
C ASP A 348 -12.58 -15.21 -2.00
N GLU A 349 -11.47 -14.83 -2.64
CA GLU A 349 -11.44 -14.18 -3.95
C GLU A 349 -11.93 -15.09 -5.09
N LEU A 350 -11.59 -16.38 -5.09
CA LEU A 350 -12.11 -17.34 -6.08
C LEU A 350 -13.63 -17.52 -5.95
N PHE A 351 -14.16 -17.59 -4.72
CA PHE A 351 -15.60 -17.65 -4.49
C PHE A 351 -16.30 -16.32 -4.78
N ALA A 352 -15.66 -15.19 -4.49
CA ALA A 352 -16.15 -13.89 -4.94
C ALA A 352 -16.22 -13.81 -6.47
N ALA A 353 -15.22 -14.35 -7.18
CA ALA A 353 -15.21 -14.44 -8.63
C ALA A 353 -16.36 -15.31 -9.17
N LEU A 354 -16.66 -16.46 -8.54
CA LEU A 354 -17.82 -17.29 -8.92
C LEU A 354 -19.15 -16.57 -8.67
N ASN A 355 -19.30 -15.88 -7.54
CA ASN A 355 -20.49 -15.07 -7.27
C ASN A 355 -20.64 -13.96 -8.32
N HIS A 356 -19.55 -13.29 -8.69
CA HIS A 356 -19.56 -12.25 -9.73
C HIS A 356 -20.09 -12.78 -11.06
N LEU A 357 -19.74 -14.02 -11.46
CA LEU A 357 -20.27 -14.63 -12.68
C LEU A 357 -21.79 -14.82 -12.65
N ILE A 358 -22.36 -15.20 -11.50
CA ILE A 358 -23.82 -15.33 -11.32
C ILE A 358 -24.49 -13.97 -11.41
N THR A 359 -23.92 -12.95 -10.78
CA THR A 359 -24.43 -11.57 -10.86
C THR A 359 -24.42 -11.06 -12.29
N GLU A 360 -23.34 -11.32 -13.03
CA GLU A 360 -23.16 -10.87 -14.42
C GLU A 360 -24.27 -11.39 -15.36
N VAL A 361 -24.71 -12.63 -15.16
CA VAL A 361 -25.78 -13.26 -15.98
C VAL A 361 -27.18 -13.00 -15.44
N GLY A 362 -27.33 -12.12 -14.43
CA GLY A 362 -28.62 -11.79 -13.82
C GLY A 362 -29.19 -12.91 -12.94
N GLY A 363 -28.37 -13.84 -12.47
CA GLY A 363 -28.79 -14.99 -11.66
C GLY A 363 -29.01 -14.70 -10.18
N MET A 364 -28.98 -13.43 -9.74
CA MET A 364 -29.15 -13.06 -8.33
C MET A 364 -30.53 -13.42 -7.78
N ASP A 365 -31.56 -13.44 -8.63
CA ASP A 365 -32.91 -13.86 -8.29
C ASP A 365 -33.13 -15.38 -8.37
N ASP A 366 -32.06 -16.15 -8.63
CA ASP A 366 -32.08 -17.62 -8.72
C ASP A 366 -31.06 -18.22 -7.70
N PRO A 367 -31.44 -18.28 -6.40
CA PRO A 367 -30.57 -18.84 -5.36
C PRO A 367 -30.15 -20.28 -5.64
N ALA A 368 -31.00 -21.07 -6.31
CA ALA A 368 -30.70 -22.46 -6.64
C ALA A 368 -29.56 -22.55 -7.66
N ALA A 369 -29.55 -21.69 -8.70
CA ALA A 369 -28.45 -21.62 -9.66
C ALA A 369 -27.13 -21.21 -8.99
N ARG A 370 -27.19 -20.21 -8.11
CA ARG A 370 -26.04 -19.77 -7.32
C ARG A 370 -25.49 -20.91 -6.46
N ASP A 371 -26.34 -21.57 -5.70
CA ASP A 371 -25.95 -22.66 -4.80
C ASP A 371 -25.43 -23.88 -5.58
N ALA A 372 -26.04 -24.23 -6.72
CA ALA A 372 -25.57 -25.32 -7.57
C ALA A 372 -24.12 -25.13 -8.04
N LEU A 373 -23.73 -23.90 -8.39
CA LEU A 373 -22.37 -23.56 -8.79
C LEU A 373 -21.41 -23.56 -7.58
N LEU A 374 -21.73 -22.80 -6.53
CA LEU A 374 -20.84 -22.57 -5.39
C LEU A 374 -20.67 -23.81 -4.51
N ALA A 375 -21.76 -24.52 -4.20
CA ALA A 375 -21.69 -25.71 -3.35
C ALA A 375 -20.93 -26.84 -4.05
N SER A 376 -21.08 -26.95 -5.39
CA SER A 376 -20.29 -27.89 -6.17
C SER A 376 -18.81 -27.53 -6.17
N ALA A 377 -18.47 -26.25 -6.33
CA ALA A 377 -17.09 -25.80 -6.22
C ALA A 377 -16.50 -26.08 -4.83
N GLU A 378 -17.22 -25.77 -3.75
CA GLU A 378 -16.81 -26.04 -2.36
C GLU A 378 -16.63 -27.53 -2.07
N ALA A 379 -17.53 -28.39 -2.58
CA ALA A 379 -17.44 -29.83 -2.35
C ALA A 379 -16.26 -30.50 -3.07
N ASN A 380 -15.72 -29.87 -4.12
CA ASN A 380 -14.67 -30.45 -4.97
C ASN A 380 -13.32 -29.73 -4.87
N ARG A 381 -13.17 -28.74 -3.99
CA ARG A 381 -11.86 -28.12 -3.74
C ARG A 381 -11.00 -28.98 -2.83
N ASP A 382 -9.70 -29.00 -3.12
CA ASP A 382 -8.63 -29.69 -2.36
C ASP A 382 -7.43 -28.75 -2.13
N TRP A 383 -7.71 -27.45 -2.14
CA TRP A 383 -6.82 -26.35 -1.81
C TRP A 383 -7.35 -25.60 -0.60
#